data_AF-A0A0V0ZC31-F1
#
_entry.id   AF-A0A0V0ZC31-F1
#
_cell.length_a   1.000
_cell.length_b   1.000
_cell.length_c   1.000
_cell.angle_alpha   90.00
_cell.angle_beta   90.00
_cell.angle_gamma   90.00
#
_symmetry.space_group_name_H-M   'P 1'
#
loop_
_entity.id
_entity.type
_entity.pdbx_description
1 polymer ?
#
loop_
_entity_poly.entity_id
_entity_poly.type
_entity_poly.pdbx_seq_one_letter_code
_entity_poly.pdbx_strand_id
1 'polypeptide(L)'
;MTGESMRSFAHRLQLLLDRACVTEDKMTNTTLLLRRFISGLPKNYSRQLMTGAELTSLDEAVDRAQLLASVDGQLDTQTMATTHEMSALMEEMKRKIDNLADRIDQTAIHNQAQGAAVRRQEEPRRNEQQRSQPRSATRMLCG
;
A
#
# COMPACT_ATOMS: atom_id res chain seq x y z
N MET A 1 -21.08 -17.14 13.45
CA MET A 1 -21.61 -17.72 12.21
C MET A 1 -20.47 -18.46 11.51
N THR A 2 -20.10 -19.62 12.01
CA THR A 2 -18.95 -20.39 11.49
C THR A 2 -19.48 -21.40 10.48
N GLY A 3 -19.32 -21.09 9.19
CA GLY A 3 -19.51 -22.03 8.06
C GLY A 3 -20.91 -22.21 7.49
N GLU A 4 -21.96 -21.67 8.10
CA GLU A 4 -23.34 -21.80 7.59
C GLU A 4 -23.69 -20.67 6.59
N SER A 5 -24.34 -21.02 5.47
CA SER A 5 -24.84 -20.04 4.51
C SER A 5 -26.04 -19.26 5.04
N MET A 6 -26.22 -18.02 4.59
CA MET A 6 -27.34 -17.16 5.01
C MET A 6 -28.71 -17.81 4.77
N ARG A 7 -28.87 -18.54 3.65
CA ARG A 7 -30.09 -19.30 3.34
C ARG A 7 -30.34 -20.44 4.32
N SER A 8 -29.30 -21.19 4.69
CA SER A 8 -29.44 -22.28 5.67
C SER A 8 -29.83 -21.74 7.04
N PHE A 9 -29.22 -20.62 7.43
CA PHE A 9 -29.56 -19.93 8.68
C PHE A 9 -31.02 -19.46 8.70
N ALA A 10 -31.48 -18.80 7.63
CA ALA A 10 -32.86 -18.35 7.49
C ALA A 10 -33.84 -19.53 7.53
N HIS A 11 -33.55 -20.61 6.80
CA HIS A 11 -34.35 -21.82 6.82
C HIS A 11 -34.41 -22.45 8.22
N ARG A 12 -33.31 -22.46 8.98
CA ARG A 12 -33.33 -22.94 10.37
C ARG A 12 -34.20 -22.07 11.26
N LEU A 13 -34.16 -20.75 11.10
CA LEU A 13 -35.04 -19.84 11.83
C LEU A 13 -36.51 -20.11 11.50
N GLN A 14 -36.84 -20.31 10.22
CA GLN A 14 -38.18 -20.67 9.77
C GLN A 14 -38.66 -21.96 10.45
N LEU A 15 -37.87 -23.03 10.41
CA LEU A 15 -38.19 -24.31 11.05
C LEU A 15 -38.36 -24.19 12.57
N LEU A 16 -37.52 -23.38 13.22
CA LEU A 16 -37.62 -23.14 14.66
C LEU A 16 -38.91 -22.41 14.99
N LEU A 17 -39.29 -21.42 14.18
CA LEU A 17 -40.55 -20.71 14.35
C LEU A 17 -41.73 -21.65 14.10
N ASP A 18 -41.75 -22.40 13.01
CA ASP A 18 -42.84 -23.33 12.68
C ASP A 18 -43.06 -24.38 13.79
N ARG A 19 -41.97 -24.84 14.44
CA ARG A 19 -42.03 -25.76 15.58
C ARG A 19 -42.44 -25.08 16.88
N ALA A 20 -42.07 -23.81 17.05
CA ALA A 20 -42.41 -23.01 18.21
C ALA A 20 -43.78 -22.32 18.07
N CYS A 21 -44.43 -22.40 16.91
CA CYS A 21 -45.61 -21.62 16.60
C CYS A 21 -46.77 -21.94 17.56
N VAL A 22 -47.12 -20.90 18.31
CA VAL A 22 -48.24 -20.74 19.25
C VAL A 22 -49.27 -19.72 18.71
N THR A 23 -49.00 -19.04 17.56
CA THR A 23 -49.89 -18.00 16.99
C THR A 23 -49.98 -18.06 15.45
N GLU A 24 -51.18 -17.80 14.90
CA GLU A 24 -51.47 -17.81 13.45
C GLU A 24 -51.16 -16.49 12.72
N ASP A 25 -50.74 -15.44 13.44
CA ASP A 25 -50.51 -14.12 12.83
C ASP A 25 -49.22 -14.06 12.00
N LYS A 26 -49.40 -13.97 10.69
CA LYS A 26 -48.33 -13.91 9.69
C LYS A 26 -47.43 -12.68 9.86
N MET A 27 -47.98 -11.53 10.24
CA MET A 27 -47.19 -10.29 10.36
C MET A 27 -46.26 -10.32 11.58
N THR A 28 -46.75 -10.78 12.72
CA THR A 28 -45.93 -11.00 13.92
C THR A 28 -44.82 -12.02 13.64
N ASN A 29 -45.13 -13.13 12.98
CA ASN A 29 -44.16 -14.16 12.62
C ASN A 29 -43.06 -13.63 11.70
N THR A 30 -43.43 -12.83 10.70
CA THR A 30 -42.47 -12.18 9.78
C THR A 30 -41.56 -11.20 10.52
N THR A 31 -42.14 -10.39 11.42
CA THR A 31 -41.38 -9.43 12.24
C THR A 31 -40.39 -10.12 13.16
N LEU A 32 -40.79 -11.23 13.79
CA LEU A 32 -39.92 -12.04 14.64
C LEU A 32 -38.77 -12.66 13.85
N LEU A 33 -39.06 -13.24 12.67
CA LEU A 33 -38.03 -13.80 11.79
C LEU A 33 -37.03 -12.75 11.36
N LEU A 34 -37.50 -11.58 10.92
CA LEU A 34 -36.64 -10.46 10.53
C LEU A 34 -35.75 -10.01 11.67
N ARG A 35 -36.33 -9.73 12.84
CA ARG A 35 -35.58 -9.29 14.01
C ARG A 35 -34.54 -10.34 14.42
N ARG A 36 -34.91 -11.62 14.39
CA ARG A 36 -34.02 -12.70 14.79
C ARG A 36 -32.90 -12.92 13.78
N PHE A 37 -33.22 -12.89 12.48
CA PHE A 37 -32.27 -12.99 11.39
C PHE A 37 -31.24 -11.85 11.46
N ILE A 38 -31.69 -10.60 11.50
CA ILE A 38 -30.80 -9.42 11.58
C ILE A 38 -29.92 -9.47 12.82
N SER A 39 -30.46 -9.86 13.98
CA SER A 39 -29.69 -9.98 15.23
C SER A 39 -28.65 -11.10 15.21
N GLY A 40 -28.83 -12.11 14.35
CA GLY A 40 -27.93 -13.25 14.21
C GLY A 40 -26.75 -13.01 13.27
N LEU A 41 -26.81 -11.93 12.48
CA LEU A 41 -25.76 -11.57 11.52
C LEU A 41 -24.58 -10.83 12.19
N PRO A 42 -23.39 -10.86 11.57
CA PRO A 42 -22.29 -9.95 11.88
C PRO A 42 -22.74 -8.49 11.95
N LYS A 43 -22.15 -7.72 12.87
CA LYS A 43 -22.57 -6.34 13.18
C LYS A 43 -22.50 -5.41 11.96
N ASN A 44 -21.55 -5.63 11.04
CA ASN A 44 -21.43 -4.88 9.79
C ASN A 44 -22.66 -5.09 8.90
N TYR A 45 -23.07 -6.34 8.67
CA TYR A 45 -24.26 -6.65 7.87
C TYR A 45 -25.56 -6.22 8.55
N SER A 46 -25.68 -6.45 9.86
CA SER A 46 -26.85 -5.99 10.64
C SER A 46 -27.06 -4.48 10.51
N ARG A 47 -25.99 -3.68 10.68
CA ARG A 47 -26.05 -2.22 10.54
C ARG A 47 -26.44 -1.79 9.13
N GLN A 48 -25.84 -2.40 8.11
CA GLN A 48 -26.11 -2.05 6.71
C GLN A 48 -27.56 -2.37 6.34
N LEU A 49 -28.09 -3.52 6.78
CA LEU A 49 -29.50 -3.87 6.58
C LEU A 49 -30.46 -2.92 7.28
N MET A 50 -30.11 -2.42 8.47
CA MET A 50 -30.92 -1.45 9.21
C MET A 50 -30.86 -0.01 8.64
N THR A 51 -29.87 0.29 7.81
CA THR A 51 -29.69 1.63 7.21
C THR A 51 -30.38 1.75 5.85
N GLY A 52 -30.84 0.63 5.27
CA GLY A 52 -31.52 0.58 3.98
C GLY A 52 -33.04 0.76 4.05
N ALA A 53 -33.71 0.47 2.94
CA ALA A 53 -35.17 0.44 2.85
C ALA A 53 -35.78 -0.60 3.81
N GLU A 54 -37.00 -0.34 4.28
CA GLU A 54 -37.72 -1.23 5.18
C GLU A 54 -37.77 -2.66 4.62
N LEU A 55 -37.42 -3.63 5.46
CA LEU A 55 -37.41 -5.05 5.10
C LEU A 55 -38.82 -5.61 5.31
N THR A 56 -39.45 -6.06 4.24
CA THR A 56 -40.84 -6.54 4.27
C THR A 56 -40.95 -8.05 4.44
N SER A 57 -39.87 -8.78 4.13
CA SER A 57 -39.84 -10.23 4.17
C SER A 57 -38.46 -10.78 4.52
N LEU A 58 -38.42 -12.00 5.05
CA LEU A 58 -37.18 -12.69 5.38
C LEU A 58 -36.31 -12.95 4.14
N ASP A 59 -36.92 -13.36 3.02
CA ASP A 59 -36.20 -13.63 1.77
C ASP A 59 -35.49 -12.37 1.24
N GLU A 60 -36.16 -11.23 1.28
CA GLU A 60 -35.55 -9.95 0.91
C GLU A 60 -34.35 -9.60 1.80
N ALA A 61 -34.46 -9.86 3.11
CA ALA A 61 -33.36 -9.64 4.04
C ALA A 61 -32.17 -10.58 3.74
N VAL A 62 -32.45 -11.83 3.38
CA VAL A 62 -31.44 -12.83 2.99
C VAL A 62 -30.73 -12.42 1.72
N ASP A 63 -31.47 -12.04 0.68
CA ASP A 63 -30.89 -11.64 -0.61
C ASP A 63 -30.00 -10.40 -0.45
N ARG A 64 -30.47 -9.38 0.30
CA ARG A 64 -29.64 -8.21 0.60
C ARG A 64 -28.40 -8.57 1.41
N ALA A 65 -28.52 -9.40 2.44
CA ALA A 65 -27.37 -9.84 3.22
C ALA A 65 -26.35 -10.58 2.34
N GLN A 66 -26.83 -11.40 1.39
CA GLN A 66 -26.00 -12.18 0.49
C GLN A 66 -25.28 -11.32 -0.55
N LEU A 67 -25.91 -10.22 -0.99
CA LEU A 67 -25.25 -9.18 -1.78
C LEU A 67 -24.12 -8.51 -0.99
N LEU A 68 -24.36 -8.14 0.27
CA LEU A 68 -23.33 -7.54 1.11
C LEU A 68 -22.12 -8.47 1.30
N ALA A 69 -22.37 -9.76 1.54
CA ALA A 69 -21.32 -10.76 1.65
C ALA A 69 -20.54 -10.94 0.33
N SER A 70 -21.21 -10.87 -0.82
CA SER A 70 -20.54 -10.94 -2.13
C SER A 70 -19.64 -9.74 -2.38
N VAL A 71 -20.09 -8.53 -2.01
CA VAL A 71 -19.29 -7.30 -2.13
C VAL A 71 -18.05 -7.36 -1.26
N ASP A 72 -18.17 -7.79 -0.01
CA ASP A 72 -17.00 -7.95 0.88
C ASP A 72 -15.99 -8.94 0.30
N GLY A 73 -16.44 -10.10 -0.22
CA GLY A 73 -15.54 -11.09 -0.83
C GLY A 73 -14.83 -10.58 -2.09
N GLN A 74 -15.46 -9.69 -2.86
CA GLN A 74 -14.83 -9.05 -4.01
C GLN A 74 -13.82 -7.98 -3.60
N LEU A 75 -14.12 -7.22 -2.53
CA LEU A 75 -13.22 -6.19 -2.00
C LEU A 75 -11.91 -6.80 -1.51
N ASP A 76 -11.97 -7.95 -0.84
CA ASP A 76 -10.77 -8.68 -0.38
C ASP A 76 -9.90 -9.12 -1.57
N THR A 77 -10.52 -9.61 -2.63
CA THR A 77 -9.82 -10.06 -3.85
C THR A 77 -9.16 -8.88 -4.59
N GLN A 78 -9.86 -7.74 -4.71
CA GLN A 78 -9.33 -6.53 -5.34
C GLN A 78 -8.21 -5.88 -4.50
N THR A 79 -8.33 -5.92 -3.17
CA THR A 79 -7.32 -5.40 -2.25
C THR A 79 -6.02 -6.21 -2.32
N MET A 80 -6.11 -7.54 -2.44
CA MET A 80 -4.93 -8.38 -2.63
C MET A 80 -4.26 -8.15 -4.00
N ALA A 81 -5.04 -7.98 -5.07
CA ALA A 81 -4.51 -7.69 -6.41
C ALA A 81 -3.76 -6.35 -6.46
N THR A 82 -4.36 -5.29 -5.90
CA THR A 82 -3.74 -3.95 -5.83
C THR A 82 -2.50 -3.94 -4.93
N THR A 83 -2.50 -4.69 -3.83
CA THR A 83 -1.32 -4.84 -2.97
C THR A 83 -0.16 -5.53 -3.70
N HIS A 84 -0.46 -6.55 -4.51
CA HIS A 84 0.57 -7.21 -5.32
C HIS A 84 1.14 -6.27 -6.39
N GLU A 85 0.30 -5.50 -7.07
CA GLU A 85 0.76 -4.52 -8.07
C GLU A 85 1.58 -3.40 -7.44
N MET A 86 1.15 -2.87 -6.29
CA MET A 86 1.91 -1.87 -5.52
C MET A 86 3.24 -2.42 -5.02
N SER A 87 3.28 -3.68 -4.58
CA SER A 87 4.52 -4.34 -4.13
C SER A 87 5.48 -4.54 -5.31
N ALA A 88 4.98 -4.95 -6.47
CA ALA A 88 5.78 -5.08 -7.68
C ALA A 88 6.34 -3.72 -8.14
N LEU A 89 5.52 -2.67 -8.09
CA LEU A 89 5.95 -1.30 -8.41
C LEU A 89 7.02 -0.80 -7.41
N MET A 90 6.85 -1.07 -6.13
CA MET A 90 7.81 -0.66 -5.09
C MET A 90 9.16 -1.38 -5.25
N GLU A 91 9.15 -2.67 -5.57
CA GLU A 91 10.36 -3.43 -5.92
C GLU A 91 11.03 -2.91 -7.21
N GLU A 92 10.26 -2.56 -8.23
CA GLU A 92 10.77 -1.94 -9.46
C GLU A 92 11.45 -0.59 -9.18
N MET A 93 10.84 0.25 -8.34
CA MET A 93 11.41 1.54 -7.94
C MET A 93 12.69 1.36 -7.12
N LYS A 94 12.69 0.41 -6.18
CA LYS A 94 13.88 0.06 -5.38
C LYS A 94 15.03 -0.39 -6.28
N ARG A 95 14.78 -1.31 -7.22
CA ARG A 95 15.78 -1.78 -8.18
C ARG A 95 16.35 -0.64 -9.04
N LYS A 96 15.52 0.33 -9.45
CA LYS A 96 15.97 1.51 -10.20
C LYS A 96 16.85 2.43 -9.36
N ILE A 97 16.54 2.59 -8.07
CA ILE A 97 17.37 3.37 -7.14
C ILE A 97 18.74 2.69 -6.95
N ASP A 98 18.75 1.38 -6.72
CA ASP A 98 19.99 0.61 -6.55
C ASP A 98 20.88 0.68 -7.81
N ASN A 99 20.28 0.55 -9.00
CA ASN A 99 21.01 0.67 -10.26
C ASN A 99 21.61 2.06 -10.48
N LEU A 100 20.91 3.12 -10.07
CA LEU A 100 21.44 4.48 -10.15
C LEU A 100 22.59 4.69 -9.16
N ALA A 101 22.49 4.14 -7.95
CA ALA A 101 23.56 4.18 -6.96
C ALA A 101 24.85 3.51 -7.49
N ASP A 102 24.74 2.30 -8.05
CA ASP A 102 25.89 1.57 -8.64
C ASP A 102 26.58 2.38 -9.76
N ARG A 103 25.80 3.05 -10.61
CA ARG A 103 26.34 3.87 -11.71
C ARG A 103 27.08 5.11 -11.20
N ILE A 104 26.60 5.73 -10.12
CA ILE A 104 27.25 6.88 -9.48
C ILE A 104 28.59 6.45 -8.88
N ASP A 105 28.63 5.32 -8.19
CA ASP A 105 29.87 4.78 -7.61
C ASP A 105 30.90 4.46 -8.70
N GLN A 106 30.46 3.85 -9.81
CA GLN A 106 31.33 3.56 -10.96
C GLN A 106 31.90 4.84 -11.60
N THR A 107 31.11 5.90 -11.72
CA THR A 107 31.60 7.18 -12.28
C THR A 107 32.53 7.92 -11.31
N ALA A 108 32.28 7.85 -10.00
CA ALA A 108 33.17 8.41 -8.99
C ALA A 108 34.57 7.75 -9.04
N ILE A 109 34.62 6.42 -9.14
CA ILE A 109 35.87 5.67 -9.26
C ILE A 109 36.61 6.03 -10.56
N HIS A 110 35.89 6.14 -11.69
CA HIS A 110 36.49 6.49 -12.98
C HIS A 110 37.12 7.89 -12.96
N ASN A 111 36.42 8.87 -12.39
CA ASN A 111 36.91 10.25 -12.28
C ASN A 111 38.11 10.37 -11.32
N GLN A 112 38.13 9.58 -10.24
CA GLN A 112 39.28 9.54 -9.33
C GLN A 112 40.53 8.93 -9.99
N ALA A 113 40.35 7.84 -10.75
CA ALA A 113 41.45 7.21 -11.48
C ALA A 113 42.02 8.14 -12.57
N GLN A 114 41.16 8.84 -13.30
CA GLN A 114 41.58 9.84 -14.29
C GLN A 114 42.25 11.06 -13.62
N GLY A 115 41.71 11.57 -12.51
CA GLY A 115 42.32 12.67 -11.76
C GLY A 115 43.69 12.33 -11.18
N ALA A 116 43.90 11.08 -10.74
CA ALA A 116 45.20 10.60 -10.28
C ALA A 116 46.22 10.43 -11.42
N ALA A 117 45.77 10.03 -12.62
CA ALA A 117 46.63 9.92 -13.80
C ALA A 117 47.07 11.29 -14.33
N VAL A 118 46.18 12.30 -14.30
CA VAL A 118 46.49 13.68 -14.72
C VAL A 118 47.53 14.32 -13.81
N ARG A 119 47.44 14.16 -12.48
CA ARG A 119 48.42 14.74 -11.54
C ARG A 119 49.82 14.15 -11.64
N ARG A 120 49.99 12.94 -12.19
CA ARG A 120 51.31 12.34 -12.42
C ARG A 120 52.02 12.87 -13.67
N GLN A 121 51.31 13.53 -14.59
CA GLN A 121 51.94 14.18 -15.76
C GLN A 121 52.33 15.65 -15.48
N GLU A 122 51.85 16.23 -14.38
CA GLU A 122 51.95 17.66 -14.08
C GLU A 122 52.91 17.94 -12.90
N GLU A 123 53.99 17.17 -12.77
CA GLU A 123 55.13 17.52 -11.90
C GLU A 123 56.20 18.32 -12.70
N PRO A 124 56.77 19.42 -12.14
CA PRO A 124 57.21 20.55 -12.94
C PRO A 124 58.71 20.49 -13.31
N ARG A 125 59.02 20.65 -14.60
CA ARG A 125 60.34 21.11 -15.07
C ARG A 125 60.55 22.59 -14.72
N ARG A 126 61.01 22.88 -13.50
CA ARG A 126 61.55 24.21 -13.14
C ARG A 126 62.82 24.05 -12.30
N ASN A 127 63.99 24.06 -12.94
CA ASN A 127 65.24 24.57 -12.37
C ASN A 127 66.43 24.39 -13.33
N GLU A 128 66.55 25.17 -14.42
CA GLU A 128 67.85 25.26 -15.14
C GLU A 128 68.14 26.63 -15.79
N GLN A 129 67.46 27.73 -15.43
CA GLN A 129 67.76 29.00 -16.10
C GLN A 129 67.54 30.21 -15.23
N GLN A 130 68.53 30.52 -14.38
CA GLN A 130 68.83 31.89 -13.93
C GLN A 130 70.14 31.91 -13.13
N ARG A 131 71.27 31.76 -13.84
CA ARG A 131 72.60 32.10 -13.31
C ARG A 131 73.36 32.94 -14.34
N SER A 132 73.01 34.22 -14.45
CA SER A 132 73.90 35.26 -14.98
C SER A 132 73.38 36.65 -14.58
N GLN A 133 74.13 37.26 -13.66
CA GLN A 133 74.13 38.68 -13.28
C GLN A 133 74.61 39.58 -14.47
N PRO A 134 74.58 40.94 -14.44
CA PRO A 134 74.59 41.82 -13.25
C PRO A 134 73.64 43.03 -13.28
N ARG A 135 73.42 43.65 -12.11
CA ARG A 135 72.86 45.01 -12.00
C ARG A 135 73.89 45.93 -11.35
N SER A 136 74.42 46.83 -12.16
CA SER A 136 75.17 48.01 -11.75
C SER A 136 74.23 49.18 -11.50
N ALA A 137 74.43 49.87 -10.36
CA ALA A 137 74.41 51.33 -10.17
C ALA A 137 73.75 51.77 -8.85
N THR A 138 74.60 52.26 -7.94
CA THR A 138 74.57 53.64 -7.36
C THR A 138 73.38 53.98 -6.45
N ARG A 139 73.61 54.03 -5.12
CA ARG A 139 73.69 55.25 -4.25
C ARG A 139 72.35 56.03 -4.20
N MET A 140 71.80 56.51 -3.09
CA MET A 140 72.29 56.97 -1.78
C MET A 140 71.06 57.30 -0.92
N LEU A 141 71.22 57.16 0.42
CA LEU A 141 70.81 58.07 1.52
C LEU A 141 69.34 58.52 1.58
N CYS A 142 68.69 58.75 2.71
CA CYS A 142 68.97 58.81 4.14
C CYS A 142 67.56 58.69 4.79
N GLY A 143 67.39 58.15 5.99
CA GLY A 143 67.73 58.83 7.25
C GLY A 143 66.42 59.25 7.91
#